data_AF-A0AA39A3F7-F1
#
_entry.id   AF-A0AA39A3F7-F1
#
_cell.length_a   1.000
_cell.length_b   1.000
_cell.length_c   1.000
_cell.angle_alpha   90.00
_cell.angle_beta   90.00
_cell.angle_gamma   90.00
#
_symmetry.space_group_name_H-M   'P 1'
#
loop_
_entity.id
_entity.type
_entity.pdbx_description
1 polymer ?
#
loop_
_entity_poly.entity_id
_entity_poly.type
_entity_poly.pdbx_seq_one_letter_code
_entity_poly.pdbx_strand_id
1 'polypeptide(L)'
;MTPEYGIKLAVHLISTDFGDHAAKVCDCLLRKGTLALDDIVRTTKLSPQQVKTYLKVLIQHNCVQAFAMEHEGGCGEGPVVVTQYMLLFDNILHRMRFPKLLAIVSEELDKECEELFEAFLKHGWLTLQQILDRVPSNQNDGNCTVQDALRGSFTKLVNAHYVERCPAPDPFLVPPDEEKTPARKHDANSAKAVEELEIGEQCDIAKATPSKAKGFPVITDTCSDINGDKSIDNPPGVVIGKKRKQDALKLDTESGATSEKDVPWRANYKELVCHLRHKACIENVRARMDSGAAIVLSAMLEATQSAEKNVKEEISVPLSINTITEAVMQSEAGHSMTLERIRASLVQLGCHPNGVGADETYNIGTILCLFLIQFISS
;
A
#
# COMPACT_ATOMS: atom_id res chain seq x y z
N MET A 1 19.92 -0.38 7.16
CA MET A 1 20.21 -1.79 7.54
C MET A 1 19.32 -2.18 8.72
N THR A 2 18.47 -3.20 8.56
CA THR A 2 17.50 -3.60 9.59
C THR A 2 18.18 -4.17 10.84
N PRO A 3 17.82 -3.74 12.07
CA PRO A 3 18.40 -4.27 13.29
C PRO A 3 18.17 -5.78 13.43
N GLU A 4 19.14 -6.51 14.00
CA GLU A 4 19.13 -7.98 14.05
C GLU A 4 17.87 -8.57 14.70
N TYR A 5 17.35 -7.90 15.73
CA TYR A 5 16.08 -8.28 16.37
C TYR A 5 14.88 -8.14 15.44
N GLY A 6 14.85 -7.10 14.61
CA GLY A 6 13.83 -6.90 13.59
C GLY A 6 13.84 -8.00 12.55
N ILE A 7 15.03 -8.43 12.11
CA ILE A 7 15.20 -9.55 11.18
C ILE A 7 14.63 -10.84 11.79
N LYS A 8 15.01 -11.18 13.03
CA LYS A 8 14.51 -12.38 13.72
C LYS A 8 12.99 -12.38 13.85
N LEU A 9 12.40 -11.23 14.20
CA LEU A 9 10.96 -11.08 14.30
C LEU A 9 10.26 -11.27 12.95
N ALA A 10 10.73 -10.62 11.89
CA ALA A 10 10.14 -10.76 10.56
C ALA A 10 10.21 -12.21 10.04
N VAL A 11 11.35 -12.89 10.24
CA VAL A 11 11.50 -14.31 9.87
C VAL A 11 10.52 -15.19 10.65
N HIS A 12 10.31 -14.92 11.93
CA HIS A 12 9.36 -15.67 12.76
C HIS A 12 7.90 -15.46 12.30
N LEU A 13 7.51 -14.24 11.96
CA LEU A 13 6.18 -13.93 11.42
C LEU A 13 5.93 -14.68 10.10
N ILE A 14 6.88 -14.64 9.18
CA ILE A 14 6.78 -15.34 7.89
C ILE A 14 6.78 -16.87 8.08
N SER A 15 7.57 -17.41 9.01
CA SER A 15 7.55 -18.85 9.32
C SER A 15 6.20 -19.29 9.86
N THR A 16 5.58 -18.48 10.73
CA THR A 16 4.27 -18.77 11.32
C THR A 16 3.16 -18.78 10.26
N ASP A 17 3.18 -17.83 9.32
CA ASP A 17 2.10 -17.67 8.35
C ASP A 17 2.29 -18.51 7.08
N PHE A 18 3.53 -18.70 6.62
CA PHE A 18 3.85 -19.27 5.31
C PHE A 18 4.83 -20.45 5.36
N GLY A 19 5.33 -20.80 6.54
CA GLY A 19 6.24 -21.91 6.79
C GLY A 19 7.73 -21.60 6.60
N ASP A 20 8.56 -22.52 7.08
CA ASP A 20 10.02 -22.32 7.23
C ASP A 20 10.76 -22.07 5.91
N HIS A 21 10.27 -22.66 4.82
CA HIS A 21 10.89 -22.48 3.51
C HIS A 21 10.69 -21.06 2.96
N ALA A 22 9.51 -20.47 3.17
CA ALA A 22 9.25 -19.07 2.84
C ALA A 22 10.08 -18.14 3.76
N ALA A 23 10.18 -18.48 5.05
CA ALA A 23 11.00 -17.75 6.01
C ALA A 23 12.48 -17.73 5.63
N LYS A 24 13.00 -18.82 5.05
CA LYS A 24 14.38 -18.89 4.54
C LYS A 24 14.62 -17.94 3.35
N VAL A 25 13.65 -17.82 2.45
CA VAL A 25 13.71 -16.85 1.35
C VAL A 25 13.65 -15.42 1.90
N CYS A 26 12.80 -15.17 2.90
CA CYS A 26 12.71 -13.89 3.60
C CYS A 26 14.02 -13.50 4.31
N ASP A 27 14.63 -14.40 5.10
CA ASP A 27 15.91 -14.17 5.78
C ASP A 27 17.03 -13.84 4.78
N CYS A 28 17.04 -14.51 3.61
CA CYS A 28 17.97 -14.21 2.53
C CYS A 28 17.84 -12.77 2.04
N LEU A 29 16.62 -12.32 1.75
CA LEU A 29 16.36 -10.95 1.28
C LEU A 29 16.61 -9.90 2.37
N LEU A 30 16.26 -10.19 3.63
CA LEU A 30 16.52 -9.28 4.76
C LEU A 30 18.01 -9.00 4.98
N ARG A 31 18.85 -10.02 4.81
CA ARG A 31 20.30 -9.91 5.09
C ARG A 31 21.09 -9.36 3.92
N LYS A 32 20.65 -9.63 2.70
CA LYS A 32 21.39 -9.31 1.47
C LYS A 32 20.79 -8.15 0.67
N GLY A 33 19.60 -7.68 1.06
CA GLY A 33 18.85 -6.67 0.32
C GLY A 33 18.20 -7.24 -0.93
N THR A 34 18.04 -6.37 -1.92
CA THR A 34 17.44 -6.70 -3.22
C THR A 34 18.28 -7.71 -4.00
N LEU A 35 17.66 -8.79 -4.49
CA LEU A 35 18.35 -9.88 -5.18
C LEU A 35 17.61 -10.38 -6.42
N ALA A 36 18.34 -10.88 -7.41
CA ALA A 36 17.79 -11.63 -8.54
C ALA A 36 17.47 -13.10 -8.15
N LEU A 37 16.63 -13.76 -8.94
CA LEU A 37 16.18 -15.14 -8.67
C LEU A 37 17.36 -16.11 -8.45
N ASP A 38 18.38 -16.03 -9.30
CA ASP A 38 19.52 -16.97 -9.26
C ASP A 38 20.36 -16.81 -8.00
N ASP A 39 20.48 -15.58 -7.49
CA ASP A 39 21.19 -15.29 -6.24
C ASP A 39 20.41 -15.80 -5.02
N ILE A 40 19.08 -15.72 -5.06
CA ILE A 40 18.20 -16.26 -4.02
C ILE A 40 18.30 -17.79 -4.01
N VAL A 41 18.26 -18.44 -5.18
CA VAL A 41 18.42 -19.90 -5.31
C VAL A 41 19.77 -20.35 -4.77
N ARG A 42 20.86 -19.67 -5.17
CA ARG A 42 22.23 -19.97 -4.71
C ARG A 42 22.37 -19.85 -3.20
N THR A 43 21.75 -18.84 -2.60
CA THR A 43 21.86 -18.57 -1.16
C THR A 43 21.00 -19.52 -0.33
N THR A 44 19.74 -19.73 -0.75
CA THR A 44 18.77 -20.54 0.01
C THR A 44 18.99 -22.04 -0.17
N LYS A 45 19.74 -22.47 -1.19
CA LYS A 45 19.96 -23.88 -1.55
C LYS A 45 18.64 -24.65 -1.79
N LEU A 46 17.59 -23.94 -2.22
CA LEU A 46 16.30 -24.51 -2.60
C LEU A 46 16.24 -24.71 -4.11
N SER A 47 15.28 -25.50 -4.60
CA SER A 47 15.10 -25.64 -6.05
C SER A 47 14.56 -24.33 -6.64
N PRO A 48 14.89 -24.00 -7.91
CA PRO A 48 14.35 -22.80 -8.56
C PRO A 48 12.81 -22.76 -8.58
N GLN A 49 12.17 -23.92 -8.71
CA GLN A 49 10.71 -24.03 -8.68
C GLN A 49 10.14 -23.69 -7.30
N GLN A 50 10.77 -24.18 -6.22
CA GLN A 50 10.37 -23.86 -4.85
C GLN A 50 10.51 -22.35 -4.57
N VAL A 51 11.64 -21.76 -4.93
CA VAL A 51 11.87 -20.32 -4.74
C VAL A 51 10.81 -19.49 -5.48
N LYS A 52 10.49 -19.84 -6.74
CA LYS A 52 9.41 -19.18 -7.50
C LYS A 52 8.05 -19.31 -6.79
N THR A 53 7.72 -20.48 -6.24
CA THR A 53 6.47 -20.66 -5.49
C THR A 53 6.41 -19.78 -4.25
N TYR A 54 7.48 -19.73 -3.45
CA TYR A 54 7.50 -18.91 -2.24
C TYR A 54 7.54 -17.41 -2.54
N LEU A 55 8.27 -16.98 -3.57
CA LEU A 55 8.24 -15.58 -4.02
C LEU A 55 6.84 -15.17 -4.46
N LYS A 56 6.10 -16.03 -5.19
CA LYS A 56 4.70 -15.76 -5.56
C LYS A 56 3.82 -15.54 -4.34
N VAL A 57 3.94 -16.39 -3.31
CA VAL A 57 3.19 -16.23 -2.05
C VAL A 57 3.56 -14.92 -1.36
N LEU A 58 4.86 -14.61 -1.24
CA LEU A 58 5.29 -13.39 -0.56
C LEU A 58 4.87 -12.11 -1.32
N ILE A 59 4.89 -12.13 -2.66
CA ILE A 59 4.39 -11.03 -3.49
C ILE A 59 2.88 -10.87 -3.30
N GLN A 60 2.12 -11.97 -3.37
CA GLN A 60 0.68 -12.00 -3.16
C GLN A 60 0.27 -11.33 -1.84
N HIS A 61 1.03 -11.54 -0.77
CA HIS A 61 0.77 -10.95 0.56
C HIS A 61 1.50 -9.63 0.82
N ASN A 62 1.95 -8.92 -0.21
CA ASN A 62 2.66 -7.62 -0.12
C ASN A 62 3.92 -7.63 0.76
N CYS A 63 4.57 -8.77 0.90
CA CYS A 63 5.82 -8.91 1.67
C CYS A 63 7.07 -8.73 0.77
N VAL A 64 6.92 -8.97 -0.53
CA VAL A 64 7.98 -8.79 -1.53
C VAL A 64 7.43 -7.96 -2.69
N GLN A 65 8.27 -7.08 -3.22
CA GLN A 65 8.04 -6.36 -4.45
C GLN A 65 9.05 -6.83 -5.51
N ALA A 66 8.55 -7.13 -6.70
CA ALA A 66 9.37 -7.43 -7.85
C ALA A 66 9.42 -6.21 -8.78
N PHE A 67 10.58 -5.97 -9.39
CA PHE A 67 10.74 -4.95 -10.41
C PHE A 67 11.77 -5.38 -11.45
N ALA A 68 11.63 -4.85 -12.66
CA ALA A 68 12.55 -5.09 -13.76
C ALA A 68 13.59 -3.95 -13.79
N MET A 69 14.86 -4.32 -13.81
CA MET A 69 15.99 -3.38 -13.89
C MET A 69 16.86 -3.73 -15.08
N GLU A 70 17.26 -2.71 -15.86
CA GLU A 70 18.30 -2.88 -16.88
C GLU A 70 19.68 -2.98 -16.22
N HIS A 71 20.42 -4.02 -16.60
CA HIS A 71 21.83 -4.14 -16.28
C HIS A 71 22.64 -3.95 -17.55
N GLU A 72 23.74 -3.19 -17.47
CA GLU A 72 24.70 -3.14 -18.56
C GLU A 72 25.26 -4.55 -18.80
N GLY A 73 25.13 -5.04 -20.03
CA GLY A 73 25.67 -6.35 -20.40
C GLY A 73 27.19 -6.39 -20.25
N GLY A 74 27.75 -7.60 -20.17
CA GLY A 74 29.21 -7.78 -20.27
C GLY A 74 29.75 -7.22 -21.59
N CYS A 75 31.07 -6.97 -21.68
CA CYS A 75 31.72 -6.34 -22.84
C CYS A 75 31.17 -6.80 -24.21
N GLY A 76 30.28 -6.00 -24.80
CA GLY A 76 29.73 -6.21 -26.15
C GLY A 76 28.30 -6.76 -26.22
N GLU A 77 27.67 -7.11 -25.08
CA GLU A 77 26.25 -7.49 -25.03
C GLU A 77 25.37 -6.28 -24.68
N GLY A 78 24.20 -6.19 -25.33
CA GLY A 78 23.22 -5.13 -25.06
C GLY A 78 22.65 -5.21 -23.63
N PRO A 79 21.88 -4.19 -23.20
CA PRO A 79 21.31 -4.15 -21.86
C PRO A 79 20.43 -5.37 -21.61
N VAL A 80 20.65 -6.05 -20.48
CA VAL A 80 19.88 -7.22 -20.06
C VAL A 80 18.91 -6.79 -18.97
N VAL A 81 17.62 -7.01 -19.19
CA VAL A 81 16.59 -6.76 -18.17
C VAL A 81 16.54 -7.93 -17.20
N VAL A 82 16.82 -7.67 -15.92
CA VAL A 82 16.79 -8.67 -14.85
C VAL A 82 15.72 -8.28 -13.83
N THR A 83 14.85 -9.24 -13.48
CA THR A 83 13.90 -9.06 -12.38
C THR A 83 14.60 -9.20 -11.05
N GLN A 84 14.49 -8.16 -10.23
CA GLN A 84 14.97 -8.12 -8.86
C GLN A 84 13.80 -8.18 -7.88
N TYR A 85 14.04 -8.80 -6.73
CA TYR A 85 13.09 -8.96 -5.65
C TYR A 85 13.59 -8.21 -4.42
N MET A 86 12.75 -7.33 -3.92
CA MET A 86 13.01 -6.54 -2.73
C MET A 86 11.95 -6.85 -1.68
N LEU A 87 12.39 -7.01 -0.43
CA LEU A 87 11.50 -7.32 0.66
C LEU A 87 10.96 -6.04 1.30
N LEU A 88 9.65 -6.00 1.54
CA LEU A 88 8.98 -4.90 2.21
C LEU A 88 8.91 -5.18 3.71
N PHE A 89 9.98 -4.83 4.43
CA PHE A 89 10.12 -5.13 5.87
C PHE A 89 8.96 -4.59 6.71
N ASP A 90 8.57 -3.33 6.49
CA ASP A 90 7.49 -2.68 7.25
C ASP A 90 6.14 -3.41 7.07
N ASN A 91 5.84 -3.87 5.85
CA ASN A 91 4.61 -4.63 5.56
C ASN A 91 4.55 -5.96 6.32
N ILE A 92 5.69 -6.62 6.53
CA ILE A 92 5.76 -7.84 7.33
C ILE A 92 5.43 -7.51 8.80
N LEU A 93 5.97 -6.42 9.34
CA LEU A 93 5.68 -6.00 10.70
C LEU A 93 4.23 -5.57 10.90
N HIS A 94 3.61 -4.97 9.88
CA HIS A 94 2.20 -4.59 9.92
C HIS A 94 1.25 -5.78 10.08
N ARG A 95 1.70 -7.01 9.80
CA ARG A 95 0.92 -8.24 10.07
C ARG A 95 0.53 -8.39 11.54
N MET A 96 1.41 -8.00 12.47
CA MET A 96 1.09 -7.98 13.90
C MET A 96 0.03 -6.94 14.27
N ARG A 97 -0.19 -5.94 13.41
CA ARG A 97 -1.13 -4.84 13.64
C ARG A 97 -2.51 -5.11 13.04
N PHE A 98 -2.72 -6.22 12.32
CA PHE A 98 -4.00 -6.54 11.67
C PHE A 98 -5.23 -6.33 12.57
N PRO A 99 -5.24 -6.76 13.85
CA PRO A 99 -6.39 -6.51 14.73
C PRO A 99 -6.68 -5.02 14.94
N LYS A 100 -5.65 -4.19 15.08
CA LYS A 100 -5.80 -2.73 15.24
C LYS A 100 -6.25 -2.06 13.94
N LEU A 101 -5.76 -2.54 12.79
CA LEU A 101 -6.17 -2.03 11.48
C LEU A 101 -7.65 -2.30 11.22
N LEU A 102 -8.12 -3.50 11.55
CA LEU A 102 -9.54 -3.88 11.43
C LEU A 102 -10.43 -3.02 12.34
N ALA A 103 -10.00 -2.78 13.57
CA ALA A 103 -10.74 -1.91 14.50
C ALA A 103 -10.93 -0.50 13.94
N ILE A 104 -9.92 0.08 13.27
CA ILE A 104 -10.05 1.41 12.63
C ILE A 104 -11.09 1.39 11.52
N VAL A 105 -11.03 0.39 10.63
CA VAL A 105 -11.98 0.27 9.52
C VAL A 105 -13.41 0.11 10.05
N SER A 106 -13.59 -0.64 11.13
CA SER A 106 -14.89 -0.84 11.79
C SER A 106 -15.43 0.46 12.41
N GLU A 107 -14.56 1.26 13.04
CA GLU A 107 -14.93 2.51 13.71
C GLU A 107 -15.22 3.65 12.73
N GLU A 108 -14.45 3.79 11.66
CA GLU A 108 -14.57 4.90 10.70
C GLU A 108 -15.57 4.64 9.57
N LEU A 109 -15.76 3.37 9.20
CA LEU A 109 -16.68 2.98 8.13
C LEU A 109 -17.85 2.18 8.70
N ASP A 110 -17.85 0.87 8.49
CA ASP A 110 -18.89 -0.04 8.96
C ASP A 110 -18.33 -1.46 9.08
N LYS A 111 -19.11 -2.33 9.72
CA LYS A 111 -18.74 -3.74 9.93
C LYS A 111 -18.59 -4.52 8.63
N GLU A 112 -19.35 -4.16 7.59
CA GLU A 112 -19.28 -4.81 6.27
C GLU A 112 -17.94 -4.50 5.59
N CYS A 113 -17.45 -3.26 5.73
CA CYS A 113 -16.11 -2.84 5.31
C CYS A 113 -15.03 -3.57 6.10
N GLU A 114 -15.20 -3.80 7.41
CA GLU A 114 -14.26 -4.56 8.23
C GLU A 114 -14.10 -6.00 7.73
N GLU A 115 -15.20 -6.71 7.50
CA GLU A 115 -15.19 -8.10 7.01
C GLU A 115 -14.55 -8.21 5.63
N LEU A 116 -14.88 -7.27 4.74
CA LEU A 116 -14.27 -7.18 3.41
C LEU A 116 -12.77 -6.86 3.50
N PHE A 117 -12.37 -5.93 4.38
CA PHE A 117 -10.99 -5.56 4.57
C PHE A 117 -10.16 -6.70 5.19
N GLU A 118 -10.75 -7.50 6.07
CA GLU A 118 -10.12 -8.71 6.62
C GLU A 118 -9.74 -9.70 5.51
N ALA A 119 -10.55 -9.83 4.46
CA ALA A 119 -10.22 -10.67 3.31
C ALA A 119 -8.95 -10.20 2.60
N PHE A 120 -8.75 -8.89 2.45
CA PHE A 120 -7.51 -8.33 1.87
C PHE A 120 -6.29 -8.60 2.75
N LEU A 121 -6.41 -8.48 4.08
CA LEU A 121 -5.30 -8.76 4.99
C LEU A 121 -4.92 -10.25 5.00
N LYS A 122 -5.91 -11.14 4.97
CA LYS A 122 -5.71 -12.60 4.98
C LYS A 122 -5.19 -13.13 3.66
N HIS A 123 -5.73 -12.67 2.53
CA HIS A 123 -5.45 -13.25 1.21
C HIS A 123 -4.54 -12.40 0.32
N GLY A 124 -4.25 -11.16 0.70
CA GLY A 124 -3.40 -10.27 -0.06
C GLY A 124 -4.10 -9.69 -1.28
N TRP A 125 -3.58 -9.97 -2.48
CA TRP A 125 -4.12 -9.44 -3.74
C TRP A 125 -5.43 -10.13 -4.15
N LEU A 126 -6.51 -9.37 -4.27
CA LEU A 126 -7.80 -9.90 -4.66
C LEU A 126 -8.40 -9.09 -5.82
N THR A 127 -8.99 -9.77 -6.79
CA THR A 127 -9.87 -9.11 -7.79
C THR A 127 -11.27 -8.95 -7.22
N LEU A 128 -12.06 -8.03 -7.78
CA LEU A 128 -13.44 -7.84 -7.36
C LEU A 128 -14.28 -9.12 -7.54
N GLN A 129 -14.03 -9.89 -8.61
CA GLN A 129 -14.69 -11.18 -8.83
C GLN A 129 -14.35 -12.19 -7.74
N GLN A 130 -13.07 -12.32 -7.37
CA GLN A 130 -12.66 -13.23 -6.31
C GLN A 130 -13.26 -12.84 -4.95
N ILE A 131 -13.50 -11.55 -4.70
CA ILE A 131 -14.18 -11.07 -3.49
C ILE A 131 -15.65 -11.48 -3.53
N LEU A 132 -16.32 -11.27 -4.65
CA LEU A 132 -17.73 -11.63 -4.84
C LEU A 132 -17.96 -13.15 -4.72
N ASP A 133 -17.06 -13.97 -5.27
CA ASP A 133 -17.12 -15.43 -5.22
C ASP A 133 -16.98 -16.00 -3.81
N ARG A 134 -16.38 -15.24 -2.87
CA ARG A 134 -16.22 -15.64 -1.47
C ARG A 134 -17.48 -15.42 -0.63
N VAL A 135 -18.45 -14.65 -1.14
CA VAL A 135 -19.75 -14.49 -0.46
C VAL A 135 -20.62 -15.70 -0.77
N PRO A 136 -21.11 -16.44 0.24
CA PRO A 136 -21.95 -17.60 0.01
C PRO A 136 -23.26 -17.17 -0.70
N SER A 137 -23.47 -17.68 -1.91
CA SER A 137 -24.70 -17.48 -2.66
C SER A 137 -25.83 -18.31 -2.04
N ASN A 138 -26.58 -17.71 -1.12
CA ASN A 138 -27.85 -18.29 -0.72
C ASN A 138 -28.82 -18.14 -1.91
N GLN A 139 -29.20 -19.28 -2.49
CA GLN A 139 -30.18 -19.32 -3.58
C GLN A 139 -31.52 -18.77 -3.11
N ASN A 140 -31.89 -17.60 -3.62
CA ASN A 140 -33.24 -17.07 -3.90
C ASN A 140 -33.24 -15.54 -3.75
N ASP A 141 -33.42 -14.83 -4.87
CA ASP A 141 -33.91 -13.45 -5.06
C ASP A 141 -33.31 -12.28 -4.23
N GLY A 142 -32.39 -12.52 -3.30
CA GLY A 142 -31.66 -11.51 -2.50
C GLY A 142 -30.17 -11.39 -2.84
N ASN A 143 -29.70 -12.04 -3.91
CA ASN A 143 -28.28 -12.06 -4.28
C ASN A 143 -27.80 -10.71 -4.88
N CYS A 144 -28.68 -9.99 -5.58
CA CYS A 144 -28.34 -8.68 -6.13
C CYS A 144 -28.03 -7.68 -5.01
N THR A 145 -28.91 -7.59 -4.01
CA THR A 145 -28.78 -6.62 -2.92
C THR A 145 -27.53 -6.85 -2.06
N VAL A 146 -27.14 -8.10 -1.83
CA VAL A 146 -25.91 -8.44 -1.09
C VAL A 146 -24.65 -8.09 -1.89
N GLN A 147 -24.64 -8.36 -3.20
CA GLN A 147 -23.52 -7.97 -4.06
C GLN A 147 -23.42 -6.45 -4.21
N ASP A 148 -24.55 -5.76 -4.30
CA ASP A 148 -24.60 -4.30 -4.38
C ASP A 148 -24.12 -3.66 -3.07
N ALA A 149 -24.49 -4.23 -1.91
CA ALA A 149 -23.95 -3.81 -0.61
C ALA A 149 -22.43 -4.01 -0.54
N LEU A 150 -21.92 -5.18 -0.97
CA LEU A 150 -20.48 -5.46 -1.00
C LEU A 150 -19.71 -4.49 -1.92
N ARG A 151 -20.28 -4.14 -3.09
CA ARG A 151 -19.74 -3.12 -3.99
C ARG A 151 -19.76 -1.74 -3.35
N GLY A 152 -20.82 -1.41 -2.61
CA GLY A 152 -20.90 -0.20 -1.81
C GLY A 152 -19.77 -0.12 -0.78
N SER A 153 -19.58 -1.17 0.02
CA SER A 153 -18.50 -1.26 1.02
C SER A 153 -17.12 -1.22 0.37
N PHE A 154 -16.94 -1.89 -0.78
CA PHE A 154 -15.72 -1.81 -1.56
C PHE A 154 -15.42 -0.38 -2.02
N THR A 155 -16.43 0.33 -2.52
CA THR A 155 -16.30 1.73 -2.95
C THR A 155 -15.96 2.65 -1.78
N LYS A 156 -16.54 2.43 -0.59
CA LYS A 156 -16.17 3.15 0.64
C LYS A 156 -14.70 2.94 1.00
N LEU A 157 -14.20 1.69 0.96
CA LEU A 157 -12.80 1.37 1.24
C LEU A 157 -11.81 2.04 0.25
N VAL A 158 -12.18 2.12 -1.03
CA VAL A 158 -11.36 2.80 -2.04
C VAL A 158 -11.38 4.31 -1.83
N ASN A 159 -12.55 4.90 -1.56
CA ASN A 159 -12.70 6.33 -1.29
C ASN A 159 -11.98 6.76 0.00
N ALA A 160 -11.95 5.90 1.02
CA ALA A 160 -11.18 6.07 2.24
C ALA A 160 -9.69 5.74 2.08
N HIS A 161 -9.24 5.40 0.87
CA HIS A 161 -7.86 5.06 0.55
C HIS A 161 -7.27 3.84 1.28
N TYR A 162 -8.09 3.02 1.94
CA TYR A 162 -7.67 1.78 2.62
C TYR A 162 -7.33 0.64 1.66
N VAL A 163 -7.88 0.69 0.45
CA VAL A 163 -7.62 -0.29 -0.61
C VAL A 163 -7.17 0.44 -1.87
N GLU A 164 -6.10 -0.07 -2.50
CA GLU A 164 -5.52 0.49 -3.72
C GLU A 164 -5.26 -0.60 -4.76
N ARG A 165 -5.18 -0.21 -6.04
CA ARG A 165 -4.80 -1.14 -7.11
C ARG A 165 -3.37 -1.64 -6.90
N CYS A 166 -3.15 -2.90 -7.24
CA CYS A 166 -1.80 -3.45 -7.23
C CYS A 166 -0.91 -2.78 -8.29
N PRO A 167 0.41 -2.72 -8.07
CA PRO A 167 1.41 -2.37 -9.06
C PRO A 167 1.24 -3.13 -10.35
N ALA A 168 1.63 -2.50 -11.46
CA ALA A 168 1.71 -3.20 -12.73
C ALA A 168 2.62 -4.44 -12.58
N PRO A 169 2.35 -5.55 -13.29
CA PRO A 169 3.07 -6.81 -13.10
C PRO A 169 4.59 -6.74 -13.26
N ASP A 170 5.12 -5.71 -13.95
CA ASP A 170 6.55 -5.46 -14.11
C ASP A 170 6.82 -3.95 -14.10
N PRO A 171 7.00 -3.32 -12.92
CA PRO A 171 7.41 -1.94 -12.86
C PRO A 171 8.86 -1.85 -13.33
N PHE A 172 9.06 -1.17 -14.45
CA PHE A 172 10.38 -0.96 -15.03
C PHE A 172 11.06 0.24 -14.37
N LEU A 173 12.21 0.01 -13.75
CA LEU A 173 13.02 1.06 -13.16
C LEU A 173 14.11 1.46 -14.15
N VAL A 174 13.97 2.66 -14.72
CA VAL A 174 15.06 3.28 -15.50
C VAL A 174 16.20 3.60 -14.51
N PRO A 175 17.45 3.16 -14.76
CA PRO A 175 18.60 3.56 -13.97
C PRO A 175 18.72 5.09 -13.89
N PRO A 176 19.26 5.66 -12.80
CA PRO A 176 19.58 7.08 -12.76
C PRO A 176 20.55 7.41 -13.90
N ASP A 177 20.21 8.41 -14.72
CA ASP A 177 21.14 8.94 -15.72
C ASP A 177 22.39 9.44 -14.99
N GLU A 178 23.56 8.84 -15.24
CA GLU A 178 24.83 9.35 -14.74
C GLU A 178 25.15 10.66 -15.46
N GLU A 179 24.55 11.76 -15.00
CA GLU A 179 24.97 13.09 -15.40
C GLU A 179 26.36 13.34 -14.81
N LYS A 180 27.37 13.10 -15.66
CA LYS A 180 28.81 13.30 -15.45
C LYS A 180 29.12 14.41 -14.45
N THR A 181 29.40 14.02 -13.21
CA THR A 181 30.09 14.88 -12.24
C THR A 181 31.50 14.33 -11.98
N PRO A 182 32.53 15.20 -11.98
CA PRO A 182 33.91 14.76 -11.99
C PRO A 182 34.30 14.16 -10.65
N ALA A 183 35.03 13.05 -10.73
CA ALA A 183 35.61 12.30 -9.62
C ALA A 183 36.08 13.20 -8.47
N ARG A 184 35.39 13.13 -7.32
CA ARG A 184 35.95 13.52 -6.03
C ARG A 184 36.12 12.28 -5.17
N LYS A 185 37.35 12.14 -4.70
CA LYS A 185 37.90 11.00 -3.99
C LYS A 185 37.05 10.64 -2.77
N HIS A 186 36.69 9.36 -2.76
CA HIS A 186 36.52 8.44 -1.64
C HIS A 186 36.86 9.02 -0.25
N ASP A 187 35.84 9.22 0.58
CA ASP A 187 35.91 9.03 2.03
C ASP A 187 34.64 8.26 2.44
N ALA A 188 34.85 7.02 2.87
CA ALA A 188 33.79 6.08 3.23
C ALA A 188 33.14 6.50 4.54
N ASN A 189 31.96 7.11 4.46
CA ASN A 189 31.07 7.24 5.61
C ASN A 189 29.86 6.33 5.39
N SER A 190 29.86 5.16 6.05
CA SER A 190 28.86 4.10 5.86
C SER A 190 27.43 4.54 6.15
N ALA A 191 27.23 5.62 6.91
CA ALA A 191 25.91 6.21 7.15
C ALA A 191 25.31 6.83 5.88
N LYS A 192 26.11 7.51 5.04
CA LYS A 192 25.64 8.14 3.80
C LYS A 192 25.28 7.11 2.72
N ALA A 193 26.06 6.02 2.62
CA ALA A 193 25.78 4.95 1.68
C ALA A 193 24.51 4.15 2.06
N VAL A 194 24.20 4.03 3.36
CA VAL A 194 22.96 3.40 3.83
C VAL A 194 21.75 4.29 3.58
N GLU A 195 21.90 5.60 3.76
CA GLU A 195 20.85 6.59 3.47
C GLU A 195 20.57 6.68 1.96
N GLU A 196 21.61 6.64 1.10
CA GLU A 196 21.47 6.59 -0.36
C GLU A 196 20.80 5.29 -0.86
N LEU A 197 21.09 4.14 -0.23
CA LEU A 197 20.41 2.86 -0.52
C LEU A 197 18.95 2.85 -0.06
N GLU A 198 18.66 3.36 1.14
CA GLU A 198 17.29 3.46 1.66
C GLU A 198 16.45 4.47 0.86
N ILE A 199 17.05 5.57 0.38
CA ILE A 199 16.41 6.53 -0.53
C ILE A 199 16.18 5.91 -1.92
N GLY A 200 17.13 5.14 -2.43
CA GLY A 200 17.01 4.40 -3.70
C GLY A 200 15.87 3.38 -3.66
N GLU A 201 15.86 2.50 -2.65
CA GLU A 201 14.80 1.51 -2.41
C GLU A 201 13.43 2.18 -2.26
N GLN A 202 13.34 3.30 -1.52
CA GLN A 202 12.10 4.05 -1.37
C GLN A 202 11.63 4.71 -2.69
N CYS A 203 12.56 5.18 -3.52
CA CYS A 203 12.28 5.75 -4.84
C CYS A 203 11.80 4.66 -5.82
N ASP A 204 12.32 3.45 -5.70
CA ASP A 204 11.97 2.29 -6.52
C ASP A 204 10.58 1.74 -6.13
N ILE A 205 10.23 1.75 -4.83
CA ILE A 205 8.85 1.50 -4.35
C ILE A 205 7.89 2.54 -4.93
N ALA A 206 8.27 3.82 -4.92
CA ALA A 206 7.42 4.90 -5.42
C ALA A 206 7.18 4.82 -6.93
N LYS A 207 8.19 4.44 -7.72
CA LYS A 207 8.08 4.22 -9.17
C LYS A 207 7.22 3.00 -9.52
N ALA A 208 7.22 1.98 -8.68
CA ALA A 208 6.39 0.78 -8.86
C ALA A 208 4.95 0.96 -8.39
N THR A 209 4.68 1.90 -7.48
CA THR A 209 3.34 2.18 -6.99
C THR A 209 2.54 2.91 -8.09
N PRO A 210 1.32 2.45 -8.43
CA PRO A 210 0.52 3.14 -9.44
C PRO A 210 0.26 4.59 -8.99
N SER A 211 0.30 5.53 -9.95
CA SER A 211 -0.04 6.93 -9.70
C SER A 211 -1.39 7.06 -8.96
N LYS A 212 -1.56 8.03 -8.05
CA LYS A 212 -2.78 8.19 -7.23
C LYS A 212 -4.10 7.99 -8.01
N ALA A 213 -4.23 8.58 -9.21
CA ALA A 213 -5.42 8.44 -10.05
C ALA A 213 -5.68 7.00 -10.58
N LYS A 214 -4.62 6.21 -10.77
CA LYS A 214 -4.70 4.78 -11.16
C LYS A 214 -4.83 3.85 -9.97
N GLY A 215 -4.30 4.25 -8.81
CA GLY A 215 -4.41 3.51 -7.55
C GLY A 215 -5.82 3.53 -6.96
N PHE A 216 -6.52 4.66 -7.11
CA PHE A 216 -7.87 4.91 -6.59
C PHE A 216 -8.80 5.40 -7.70
N PRO A 217 -9.16 4.53 -8.68
CA PRO A 217 -10.11 4.91 -9.72
C PRO A 217 -11.50 5.10 -9.13
N VAL A 218 -12.24 6.09 -9.66
CA VAL A 218 -13.66 6.27 -9.36
C VAL A 218 -14.42 5.11 -10.02
N ILE A 219 -15.10 4.30 -9.19
CA ILE A 219 -15.90 3.18 -9.68
C ILE A 219 -17.24 3.75 -10.17
N THR A 220 -17.43 3.84 -11.49
CA THR A 220 -18.71 4.23 -12.07
C THR A 220 -19.50 2.98 -12.44
N ASP A 221 -20.65 2.78 -11.80
CA ASP A 221 -21.58 1.68 -12.10
C ASP A 221 -22.27 1.91 -13.45
N THR A 222 -21.81 1.24 -14.50
CA THR A 222 -22.64 0.98 -15.67
C THR A 222 -23.25 -0.41 -15.52
N CYS A 223 -24.44 -0.49 -14.91
CA CYS A 223 -25.30 -1.67 -15.03
C CYS A 223 -25.65 -1.87 -16.50
N SER A 224 -24.94 -2.78 -17.17
CA SER A 224 -25.44 -3.36 -18.42
C SER A 224 -26.28 -4.57 -18.03
N ASP A 225 -27.59 -4.35 -17.96
CA ASP A 225 -28.59 -5.40 -17.88
C ASP A 225 -28.46 -6.30 -19.12
N ILE A 226 -27.85 -7.47 -18.96
CA ILE A 226 -27.95 -8.54 -19.95
C ILE A 226 -29.16 -9.38 -19.56
N ASN A 227 -30.36 -8.85 -19.82
CA ASN A 227 -31.55 -9.70 -19.88
C ASN A 227 -31.47 -10.52 -21.17
N GLY A 228 -31.33 -11.83 -20.99
CA GLY A 228 -31.40 -12.78 -22.07
C GLY A 228 -32.81 -12.86 -22.63
N ASP A 229 -32.91 -12.87 -23.96
CA ASP A 229 -33.99 -13.57 -24.62
C ASP A 229 -33.38 -14.56 -25.62
N LYS A 230 -33.72 -15.83 -25.43
CA LYS A 230 -33.38 -16.93 -26.32
C LYS A 230 -34.56 -17.08 -27.27
N SER A 231 -34.35 -16.84 -28.56
CA SER A 231 -35.16 -17.49 -29.58
C SER A 231 -34.29 -18.36 -30.48
N ILE A 232 -34.78 -19.59 -30.56
CA ILE A 232 -34.28 -20.75 -31.28
C ILE A 232 -34.45 -20.49 -32.77
N ASP A 233 -33.43 -20.75 -33.58
CA ASP A 233 -33.57 -21.52 -34.83
C ASP A 233 -32.19 -21.83 -35.43
N ASN A 234 -31.95 -23.12 -35.61
CA ASN A 234 -30.92 -23.78 -36.42
C ASN A 234 -31.66 -24.97 -37.07
N PRO A 235 -31.22 -25.61 -38.17
CA PRO A 235 -29.93 -25.57 -38.91
C PRO A 235 -30.23 -25.60 -40.45
N PRO A 236 -29.53 -26.27 -41.43
CA PRO A 236 -28.28 -27.07 -41.47
C PRO A 236 -27.31 -26.70 -42.64
N GLY A 237 -26.10 -27.23 -42.82
CA GLY A 237 -25.33 -28.30 -42.20
C GLY A 237 -24.06 -28.58 -43.04
N VAL A 238 -23.40 -29.71 -42.71
CA VAL A 238 -22.38 -30.46 -43.51
C VAL A 238 -20.94 -29.91 -43.44
N VAL A 239 -19.85 -30.66 -43.22
CA VAL A 239 -19.51 -32.05 -42.81
C VAL A 239 -18.00 -32.07 -42.48
N ILE A 240 -17.62 -32.69 -41.35
CA ILE A 240 -16.52 -33.66 -41.12
C ILE A 240 -15.12 -33.41 -41.71
N GLY A 241 -14.08 -33.48 -40.86
CA GLY A 241 -12.85 -34.20 -41.22
C GLY A 241 -11.51 -33.91 -40.51
N LYS A 242 -11.15 -34.79 -39.55
CA LYS A 242 -9.81 -35.40 -39.29
C LYS A 242 -8.64 -34.57 -38.69
N LYS A 243 -8.50 -34.72 -37.37
CA LYS A 243 -7.33 -35.28 -36.61
C LYS A 243 -5.94 -35.29 -37.30
N ARG A 244 -4.97 -34.56 -36.72
CA ARG A 244 -3.61 -35.06 -36.36
C ARG A 244 -2.87 -34.06 -35.45
N LYS A 245 -1.98 -34.64 -34.65
CA LYS A 245 -1.28 -34.19 -33.44
C LYS A 245 0.06 -33.55 -33.81
N GLN A 246 0.48 -32.45 -33.17
CA GLN A 246 1.89 -32.20 -32.84
C GLN A 246 2.07 -31.02 -31.86
N ASP A 247 2.98 -31.26 -30.91
CA ASP A 247 3.53 -30.33 -29.92
C ASP A 247 4.00 -29.00 -30.53
N ALA A 248 3.72 -27.91 -29.83
CA ALA A 248 4.62 -26.75 -29.74
C ALA A 248 4.24 -25.91 -28.52
N LEU A 249 5.25 -25.60 -27.71
CA LEU A 249 5.26 -24.53 -26.72
C LEU A 249 4.51 -23.29 -27.23
N LYS A 250 3.61 -22.77 -26.41
CA LYS A 250 3.16 -21.38 -26.49
C LYS A 250 3.15 -20.77 -25.10
N LEU A 251 4.28 -20.11 -24.80
CA LEU A 251 4.26 -18.85 -24.07
C LEU A 251 3.48 -17.88 -24.97
N ASP A 252 2.17 -17.78 -24.76
CA ASP A 252 1.41 -16.70 -25.38
C ASP A 252 1.40 -15.53 -24.40
N THR A 253 2.29 -14.58 -24.72
CA THR A 253 2.14 -13.15 -24.45
C THR A 253 0.83 -12.71 -25.08
N GLU A 254 -0.29 -12.91 -24.38
CA GLU A 254 -1.54 -12.25 -24.72
C GLU A 254 -1.59 -10.91 -23.98
N SER A 255 -1.09 -9.89 -24.67
CA SER A 255 -1.53 -8.50 -24.49
C SER A 255 -3.01 -8.42 -24.90
N GLY A 256 -3.88 -9.00 -24.07
CA GLY A 256 -5.31 -8.76 -24.09
C GLY A 256 -5.57 -7.54 -23.21
N ALA A 257 -6.41 -6.61 -23.69
CA ALA A 257 -6.96 -5.56 -22.85
C ALA A 257 -7.61 -6.21 -21.64
N THR A 258 -6.90 -6.24 -20.50
CA THR A 258 -7.45 -6.74 -19.25
C THR A 258 -8.68 -5.91 -18.96
N SER A 259 -9.84 -6.56 -18.90
CA SER A 259 -11.04 -5.85 -18.49
C SER A 259 -10.75 -5.22 -17.12
N GLU A 260 -11.23 -4.01 -16.86
CA GLU A 260 -10.95 -3.29 -15.59
C GLU A 260 -11.37 -4.10 -14.33
N LYS A 261 -12.19 -5.14 -14.56
CA LYS A 261 -12.66 -6.16 -13.60
C LYS A 261 -11.57 -7.16 -13.17
N ASP A 262 -10.48 -7.29 -13.91
CA ASP A 262 -9.42 -8.29 -13.67
C ASP A 262 -8.20 -7.75 -12.92
N VAL A 263 -8.08 -6.43 -12.72
CA VAL A 263 -6.92 -5.85 -12.04
C VAL A 263 -7.02 -6.08 -10.53
N PRO A 264 -6.03 -6.72 -9.88
CA PRO A 264 -6.09 -7.00 -8.45
C PRO A 264 -5.95 -5.74 -7.60
N TRP A 265 -6.52 -5.82 -6.40
CA TRP A 265 -6.47 -4.80 -5.36
C TRP A 265 -5.74 -5.33 -4.13
N ARG A 266 -5.18 -4.42 -3.33
CA ARG A 266 -4.49 -4.72 -2.08
C ARG A 266 -4.81 -3.71 -0.99
N ALA A 267 -4.56 -4.10 0.25
CA ALA A 267 -4.57 -3.16 1.38
C ALA A 267 -3.46 -2.12 1.24
N ASN A 268 -3.81 -0.85 1.48
CA ASN A 268 -2.88 0.27 1.51
C ASN A 268 -2.33 0.46 2.93
N TYR A 269 -1.25 -0.26 3.26
CA TYR A 269 -0.62 -0.19 4.58
C TYR A 269 -0.14 1.21 4.95
N LYS A 270 0.28 2.01 3.96
CA LYS A 270 0.77 3.36 4.20
C LYS A 270 -0.34 4.24 4.80
N GLU A 271 -1.52 4.22 4.19
CA GLU A 271 -2.66 5.02 4.67
C GLU A 271 -3.10 4.57 6.07
N LEU A 272 -3.23 3.26 6.28
CA LEU A 272 -3.70 2.74 7.56
C LEU A 272 -2.72 3.05 8.72
N VAL A 273 -1.42 2.98 8.45
CA VAL A 273 -0.41 3.34 9.46
C VAL A 273 -0.43 4.84 9.72
N CYS A 274 -0.76 5.64 8.71
CA CYS A 274 -0.97 7.07 8.89
C CYS A 274 -2.18 7.37 9.79
N HIS A 275 -3.33 6.73 9.53
CA HIS A 275 -4.51 6.82 10.39
C HIS A 275 -4.22 6.38 11.83
N LEU A 276 -3.53 5.25 12.00
CA LEU A 276 -3.09 4.81 13.34
C LEU A 276 -2.26 5.89 14.03
N ARG A 277 -1.32 6.52 13.32
CA ARG A 277 -0.47 7.59 13.85
C ARG A 277 -1.32 8.79 14.28
N HIS A 278 -2.22 9.25 13.41
CA HIS A 278 -3.11 10.37 13.68
C HIS A 278 -3.96 10.10 14.92
N LYS A 279 -4.64 8.94 14.97
CA LYS A 279 -5.47 8.53 16.11
C LYS A 279 -4.70 8.51 17.42
N ALA A 280 -3.51 7.90 17.44
CA ALA A 280 -2.66 7.86 18.62
C ALA A 280 -2.22 9.25 19.08
N CYS A 281 -1.88 10.15 18.15
CA CYS A 281 -1.52 11.53 18.47
C CYS A 281 -2.69 12.28 19.12
N ILE A 282 -3.89 12.15 18.55
CA ILE A 282 -5.11 12.80 19.03
C ILE A 282 -5.48 12.28 20.43
N GLU A 283 -5.48 10.96 20.64
CA GLU A 283 -5.79 10.35 21.94
C GLU A 283 -4.80 10.78 23.03
N ASN A 284 -3.51 10.84 22.70
CA ASN A 284 -2.52 11.30 23.66
C ASN A 284 -2.66 12.79 23.99
N VAL A 285 -2.90 13.65 22.99
CA VAL A 285 -3.16 15.08 23.26
C VAL A 285 -4.40 15.22 24.14
N ARG A 286 -5.47 14.47 23.85
CA ARG A 286 -6.68 14.46 24.68
C ARG A 286 -6.40 14.05 26.13
N ALA A 287 -5.50 13.08 26.35
CA ALA A 287 -5.15 12.58 27.67
C ALA A 287 -4.19 13.49 28.45
N ARG A 288 -3.22 14.14 27.78
CA ARG A 288 -2.19 14.96 28.43
C ARG A 288 -2.53 16.45 28.51
N MET A 289 -3.39 16.91 27.62
CA MET A 289 -3.73 18.31 27.45
C MET A 289 -5.23 18.47 27.69
N ASP A 290 -6.02 18.79 26.67
CA ASP A 290 -7.46 18.89 26.77
C ASP A 290 -8.17 18.51 25.46
N SER A 291 -9.50 18.40 25.52
CA SER A 291 -10.34 18.05 24.38
C SER A 291 -10.28 19.07 23.25
N GLY A 292 -10.18 20.36 23.56
CA GLY A 292 -10.05 21.43 22.57
C GLY A 292 -8.73 21.38 21.80
N ALA A 293 -7.62 21.06 22.48
CA ALA A 293 -6.34 20.83 21.81
C ALA A 293 -6.39 19.59 20.90
N ALA A 294 -7.05 18.53 21.33
CA ALA A 294 -7.23 17.31 20.53
C ALA A 294 -8.10 17.54 19.28
N ILE A 295 -9.16 18.35 19.39
CA ILE A 295 -10.03 18.73 18.26
C ILE A 295 -9.23 19.53 17.23
N VAL A 296 -8.47 20.54 17.66
CA VAL A 296 -7.63 21.35 16.77
C VAL A 296 -6.59 20.48 16.06
N LEU A 297 -5.94 19.57 16.78
CA LEU A 297 -4.99 18.64 16.19
C LEU A 297 -5.64 17.71 15.14
N SER A 298 -6.83 17.15 15.44
CA SER A 298 -7.58 16.30 14.51
C SER A 298 -7.86 17.04 13.20
N ALA A 299 -8.42 18.24 13.30
CA ALA A 299 -8.76 19.07 12.14
C ALA A 299 -7.52 19.45 11.31
N MET A 300 -6.39 19.73 11.95
CA MET A 300 -5.14 19.99 11.23
C MET A 300 -4.63 18.75 10.50
N LEU A 301 -4.64 17.58 11.15
CA LEU A 301 -4.17 16.33 10.55
C LEU A 301 -5.02 15.94 9.33
N GLU A 302 -6.35 16.00 9.46
CA GLU A 302 -7.31 15.79 8.37
C GLU A 302 -7.07 16.75 7.20
N ALA A 303 -6.88 18.05 7.48
CA ALA A 303 -6.61 19.05 6.45
C ALA A 303 -5.28 18.82 5.70
N THR A 304 -4.28 18.23 6.36
CA THR A 304 -2.98 17.91 5.74
C THR A 304 -2.90 16.54 5.09
N GLN A 305 -3.84 15.63 5.38
CA GLN A 305 -3.79 14.22 4.99
C GLN A 305 -3.52 14.02 3.49
N SER A 306 -4.23 14.77 2.62
CA SER A 306 -4.09 14.62 1.16
C SER A 306 -2.69 14.96 0.63
N ALA A 307 -1.94 15.78 1.37
CA ALA A 307 -0.60 16.23 1.03
C ALA A 307 0.52 15.37 1.66
N GLU A 308 0.21 14.52 2.65
CA GLU A 308 1.19 13.64 3.28
C GLU A 308 1.65 12.55 2.30
N LYS A 309 2.96 12.51 2.02
CA LYS A 309 3.58 11.54 1.09
C LYS A 309 4.28 10.41 1.81
N ASN A 310 4.64 10.55 3.08
CA ASN A 310 5.27 9.50 3.88
C ASN A 310 4.82 9.56 5.35
N VAL A 311 4.62 8.38 5.97
CA VAL A 311 4.35 8.24 7.41
C VAL A 311 5.47 8.81 8.28
N LYS A 312 6.70 8.86 7.75
CA LYS A 312 7.91 9.38 8.41
C LYS A 312 8.11 10.90 8.24
N GLU A 313 7.15 11.62 7.65
CA GLU A 313 7.25 13.08 7.55
C GLU A 313 7.29 13.71 8.94
N GLU A 314 8.34 14.48 9.21
CA GLU A 314 8.56 15.10 10.52
C GLU A 314 7.72 16.36 10.71
N ILE A 315 7.30 17.01 9.62
CA ILE A 315 6.60 18.29 9.63
C ILE A 315 5.50 18.28 8.57
N SER A 316 4.28 18.61 8.99
CA SER A 316 3.15 18.76 8.07
C SER A 316 3.28 19.98 7.15
N VAL A 317 2.53 19.99 6.05
CA VAL A 317 2.37 21.19 5.21
C VAL A 317 1.81 22.34 6.07
N PRO A 318 2.31 23.58 5.91
CA PRO A 318 1.79 24.73 6.65
C PRO A 318 0.32 25.01 6.29
N LEU A 319 -0.51 25.19 7.31
CA LEU A 319 -1.91 25.57 7.19
C LEU A 319 -2.13 27.00 7.66
N SER A 320 -2.95 27.77 6.94
CA SER A 320 -3.37 29.10 7.40
C SER A 320 -4.32 28.99 8.60
N ILE A 321 -4.34 30.01 9.46
CA ILE A 321 -5.30 30.06 10.58
C ILE A 321 -6.76 29.96 10.12
N ASN A 322 -7.09 30.51 8.94
CA ASN A 322 -8.44 30.45 8.39
C ASN A 322 -8.80 29.02 8.01
N THR A 323 -7.89 28.32 7.32
CA THR A 323 -8.08 26.90 6.96
C THR A 323 -8.25 26.03 8.20
N ILE A 324 -7.47 26.25 9.26
CA ILE A 324 -7.61 25.52 10.52
C ILE A 324 -8.96 25.80 11.17
N THR A 325 -9.39 27.06 11.17
CA THR A 325 -10.68 27.46 11.78
C THR A 325 -11.84 26.83 11.03
N GLU A 326 -11.84 26.88 9.70
CA GLU A 326 -12.84 26.23 8.86
C GLU A 326 -12.87 24.71 9.11
N ALA A 327 -11.71 24.05 9.15
CA ALA A 327 -11.62 22.61 9.42
C ALA A 327 -12.15 22.24 10.81
N VAL A 328 -11.81 23.01 11.85
CA VAL A 328 -12.34 22.80 13.21
C VAL A 328 -13.86 22.94 13.22
N MET A 329 -14.39 23.94 12.52
CA MET A 329 -15.83 24.19 12.44
C MET A 329 -16.61 23.11 11.68
N GLN A 330 -15.97 22.30 10.83
CA GLN A 330 -16.62 21.15 10.19
C GLN A 330 -16.89 20.01 11.18
N SER A 331 -16.11 19.91 12.26
CA SER A 331 -16.28 18.86 13.27
C SER A 331 -17.38 19.22 14.27
N GLU A 332 -18.31 18.30 14.58
CA GLU A 332 -19.41 18.55 15.54
C GLU A 332 -18.92 19.14 16.88
N ALA A 333 -17.80 18.64 17.38
CA ALA A 333 -17.20 19.10 18.63
C ALA A 333 -16.53 20.49 18.53
N GLY A 334 -16.12 20.90 17.33
CA GLY A 334 -15.42 22.16 17.06
C GLY A 334 -16.32 23.33 16.65
N HIS A 335 -17.60 23.12 16.30
CA HIS A 335 -18.53 24.16 15.86
C HIS A 335 -18.68 25.33 16.85
N SER A 336 -18.53 25.08 18.16
CA SER A 336 -18.64 26.10 19.21
C SER A 336 -17.31 26.75 19.61
N MET A 337 -16.19 26.33 19.01
CA MET A 337 -14.87 26.83 19.35
C MET A 337 -14.65 28.24 18.79
N THR A 338 -14.25 29.16 19.67
CA THR A 338 -13.84 30.51 19.28
C THR A 338 -12.44 30.51 18.67
N LEU A 339 -12.14 31.50 17.82
CA LEU A 339 -10.80 31.70 17.27
C LEU A 339 -9.72 31.87 18.36
N GLU A 340 -10.06 32.53 19.46
CA GLU A 340 -9.16 32.67 20.62
C GLU A 340 -8.82 31.32 21.24
N ARG A 341 -9.81 30.43 21.37
CA ARG A 341 -9.59 29.07 21.86
C ARG A 341 -8.72 28.26 20.90
N ILE A 342 -8.95 28.38 19.59
CA ILE A 342 -8.13 27.69 18.57
C ILE A 342 -6.66 28.15 18.66
N ARG A 343 -6.43 29.46 18.75
CA ARG A 343 -5.07 30.02 18.94
C ARG A 343 -4.42 29.55 20.24
N ALA A 344 -5.16 29.51 21.35
CA ALA A 344 -4.66 28.98 22.61
C ALA A 344 -4.26 27.50 22.49
N SER A 345 -5.07 26.68 21.82
CA SER A 345 -4.74 25.27 21.55
C SER A 345 -3.48 25.13 20.69
N LEU A 346 -3.32 25.94 19.64
CA LEU A 346 -2.12 25.90 18.78
C LEU A 346 -0.84 26.20 19.58
N VAL A 347 -0.88 27.20 20.45
CA VAL A 347 0.25 27.51 21.35
C VAL A 347 0.53 26.34 22.30
N GLN A 348 -0.52 25.72 22.86
CA GLN A 348 -0.38 24.58 23.77
C GLN A 348 0.24 23.37 23.06
N LEU A 349 -0.11 23.15 21.79
CA LEU A 349 0.44 22.10 20.93
C LEU A 349 1.90 22.37 20.50
N GLY A 350 2.45 23.55 20.84
CA GLY A 350 3.78 23.98 20.40
C GLY A 350 3.84 24.34 18.92
N CYS A 351 2.69 24.58 18.28
CA CYS A 351 2.62 25.07 16.92
C CYS A 351 2.88 26.58 16.93
N HIS A 352 4.06 26.98 16.46
CA HIS A 352 4.42 28.39 16.37
C HIS A 352 3.97 28.98 15.02
N PRO A 353 3.43 30.21 15.00
CA PRO A 353 3.07 30.87 13.75
C PRO A 353 4.34 31.18 12.94
N ASN A 354 4.35 30.76 11.68
CA ASN A 354 5.29 31.21 10.67
C ASN A 354 4.63 32.37 9.91
N GLY A 355 5.22 33.57 10.01
CA GLY A 355 4.67 34.80 9.42
C GLY A 355 4.04 35.73 10.47
N VAL A 356 3.52 36.88 10.01
CA VAL A 356 2.90 37.91 10.88
C VAL A 356 1.58 38.36 10.25
N GLY A 357 0.49 38.38 11.02
CA GLY A 357 -0.79 38.94 10.60
C GLY A 357 -1.66 37.96 9.79
N ALA A 358 -2.17 38.38 8.64
CA ALA A 358 -3.11 37.59 7.84
C ALA A 358 -2.49 36.35 7.16
N ASP A 359 -1.15 36.32 7.04
CA ASP A 359 -0.39 35.21 6.45
C ASP A 359 0.19 34.25 7.52
N GLU A 360 -0.39 34.26 8.73
CA GLU A 360 -0.01 33.33 9.81
C GLU A 360 -0.28 31.88 9.39
N THR A 361 0.79 31.09 9.30
CA THR A 361 0.71 29.66 9.00
C THR A 361 1.25 28.80 10.14
N TYR A 362 0.69 27.61 10.31
CA TYR A 362 1.03 26.68 11.38
C TYR A 362 1.34 25.31 10.79
N ASN A 363 2.30 24.62 11.39
CA ASN A 363 2.71 23.27 11.01
C ASN A 363 2.80 22.37 12.24
N ILE A 364 2.53 21.08 12.04
CA ILE A 364 2.57 20.07 13.08
C ILE A 364 3.95 19.40 12.97
N GLY A 365 4.92 19.84 13.77
CA GLY A 365 6.29 19.28 13.74
C GLY A 365 6.61 18.40 14.96
N THR A 366 6.34 18.90 16.15
CA THR A 366 6.77 18.29 17.42
C THR A 366 5.92 17.09 17.86
N ILE A 367 4.66 17.01 17.43
CA ILE A 367 3.71 15.97 17.85
C ILE A 367 3.88 14.68 17.03
N LEU A 368 4.25 14.78 15.75
CA LEU A 368 4.53 13.63 14.90
C LEU A 368 5.77 12.85 15.38
N CYS A 369 6.84 13.58 15.71
CA CYS A 369 8.13 12.98 16.10
C CYS A 369 8.10 12.25 17.45
N LEU A 370 7.30 12.71 18.41
CA LEU A 370 7.21 12.06 19.74
C LEU A 370 6.56 10.67 19.70
N PHE A 371 5.72 10.39 18.70
CA PHE A 371 4.93 9.15 18.64
C PHE A 371 5.46 8.09 17.68
N LEU A 372 6.30 8.45 16.70
CA LEU A 372 7.08 7.46 15.93
C LEU A 372 7.82 6.48 16.86
N ILE A 373 8.22 6.94 18.06
CA ILE A 373 8.96 6.16 19.06
C ILE A 373 8.04 5.20 19.84
N GLN A 374 6.79 5.58 20.14
CA GLN A 374 5.84 4.72 20.85
C GLN A 374 5.19 3.65 19.96
N PHE A 375 5.20 3.83 18.63
CA PHE A 375 4.74 2.83 17.67
C PHE A 375 5.58 1.54 17.62
N ILE A 376 6.76 1.54 18.25
CA ILE A 376 7.68 0.40 18.28
C ILE A 376 7.43 -0.52 19.50
N SER A 377 6.73 -0.06 20.55
CA SER A 377 6.72 -0.75 21.85
C SER A 377 5.36 -1.18 22.42
N SER A 378 4.26 -1.22 21.66
CA SER A 378 2.97 -1.75 22.19
C SER A 378 2.05 -2.42 21.17
#